data_AF-A0A4R3ERX2-F1
#
_entry.id   AF-A0A4R3ERX2-F1
#
_cell.length_a   1.000
_cell.length_b   1.000
_cell.length_c   1.000
_cell.angle_alpha   90.00
_cell.angle_beta   90.00
_cell.angle_gamma   90.00
#
_symmetry.space_group_name_H-M   'P 1'
#
loop_
_entity.id
_entity.type
_entity.pdbx_description
1 polymer ?
#
loop_
_entity_poly.entity_id
_entity_poly.type
_entity_poly.pdbx_seq_one_letter_code
_entity_poly.pdbx_strand_id
1 'polypeptide(L)'
;MSELFRGPKTTRAYHVEPLQPGDVDRAFLVVATVARTLSLEEWKRFCAAIDDKPWGGQRRVWIAKTEAGIVRGVAVGRLEKHDVFGTILDIPLFTTASAADDRGVARALIDYLSCLARAATCRSIRFWTILGDNWERMAVSEEIGRSDIGVQLLV
;
A
#
# COMPACT_ATOMS: atom_id res chain seq x y z
N MET A 1 37.65 -15.71 22.36
CA MET A 1 37.76 -15.10 21.02
C MET A 1 37.04 -15.98 20.02
N SER A 2 35.82 -15.61 19.64
CA SER A 2 35.22 -15.85 18.30
C SER A 2 33.78 -15.32 18.30
N GLU A 3 33.62 -14.03 18.60
CA GLU A 3 32.49 -13.25 18.11
C GLU A 3 32.89 -12.74 16.73
N LEU A 4 32.52 -13.45 15.67
CA LEU A 4 32.58 -12.99 14.27
C LEU A 4 31.63 -13.91 13.50
N PHE A 5 30.76 -13.33 12.65
CA PHE A 5 29.61 -13.94 11.95
C PHE A 5 28.24 -13.89 12.64
N ARG A 6 27.98 -12.86 13.45
CA ARG A 6 26.65 -12.23 13.40
C ARG A 6 26.77 -11.00 12.51
N GLY A 7 26.52 -11.16 11.21
CA GLY A 7 26.09 -10.03 10.39
C GLY A 7 24.86 -9.39 11.05
N PRO A 8 24.57 -8.09 10.81
CA PRO A 8 23.42 -7.46 11.44
C PRO A 8 22.19 -8.33 11.18
N LYS A 9 21.56 -8.82 12.26
CA LYS A 9 20.19 -9.28 12.18
C LYS A 9 19.41 -8.05 11.76
N THR A 10 19.19 -7.86 10.47
CA THR A 10 18.22 -6.90 9.98
C THR A 10 16.86 -7.45 10.33
N THR A 11 16.49 -7.31 11.61
CA THR A 11 15.08 -7.30 11.98
C THR A 11 14.49 -6.20 11.11
N ARG A 12 13.63 -6.56 10.15
CA ARG A 12 12.94 -5.54 9.36
C ARG A 12 12.23 -4.67 10.39
N ALA A 13 12.67 -3.42 10.55
CA ALA A 13 12.09 -2.47 11.50
C ALA A 13 10.59 -2.27 11.28
N TYR A 14 10.10 -2.66 10.08
CA TYR A 14 8.71 -2.64 9.68
C TYR A 14 8.23 -4.01 9.21
N HIS A 15 7.15 -4.48 9.81
CA HIS A 15 6.35 -5.61 9.34
C HIS A 15 5.22 -5.09 8.45
N VAL A 16 4.95 -5.76 7.32
CA VAL A 16 3.86 -5.39 6.41
C VAL A 16 2.81 -6.49 6.41
N GLU A 17 1.55 -6.10 6.55
CA GLU A 17 0.42 -7.02 6.59
C GLU A 17 -0.86 -6.38 6.02
N PRO A 18 -1.89 -7.18 5.68
CA PRO A 18 -3.21 -6.65 5.38
C PRO A 18 -3.79 -5.89 6.57
N LEU A 19 -4.47 -4.78 6.29
CA LEU A 19 -5.17 -3.99 7.30
C LEU A 19 -6.11 -4.87 8.13
N GLN A 20 -6.03 -4.77 9.45
CA GLN A 20 -6.94 -5.43 10.39
C GLN A 20 -7.95 -4.42 10.94
N PRO A 21 -9.14 -4.86 11.40
CA PRO A 21 -10.17 -3.96 11.95
C PRO A 21 -9.65 -3.04 13.07
N GLY A 22 -8.73 -3.54 13.91
CA GLY A 22 -8.13 -2.76 15.00
C GLY A 22 -7.12 -1.69 14.57
N ASP A 23 -6.71 -1.67 13.29
CA ASP A 23 -5.73 -0.73 12.74
C ASP A 23 -6.35 0.34 11.84
N VAL A 24 -7.66 0.30 11.58
CA VAL A 24 -8.37 1.23 10.69
C VAL A 24 -8.11 2.69 11.07
N ASP A 25 -8.31 3.05 12.35
CA ASP A 25 -8.15 4.43 12.82
C ASP A 25 -6.67 4.87 12.80
N ARG A 26 -5.72 3.95 13.04
CA ARG A 26 -4.28 4.24 12.97
C ARG A 26 -3.81 4.44 11.54
N ALA A 27 -4.33 3.65 10.60
CA ALA A 27 -4.05 3.81 9.18
C ALA A 27 -4.58 5.14 8.65
N PHE A 28 -5.74 5.60 9.13
CA PHE A 28 -6.29 6.90 8.76
C PHE A 28 -5.32 8.05 9.07
N LEU A 29 -4.63 8.03 10.22
CA LEU A 29 -3.66 9.07 10.58
C LEU A 29 -2.54 9.23 9.55
N VAL A 30 -2.13 8.12 8.91
CA VAL A 30 -1.13 8.15 7.83
C VAL A 30 -1.78 8.61 6.53
N VAL A 31 -2.97 8.11 6.20
CA VAL A 31 -3.68 8.46 4.96
C VAL A 31 -4.06 9.95 4.90
N ALA A 32 -4.51 10.53 6.01
CA ALA A 32 -4.92 11.92 6.11
C ALA A 32 -3.79 12.93 5.78
N THR A 33 -2.52 12.49 5.81
CA THR A 33 -1.38 13.32 5.41
C THR A 33 -1.39 13.64 3.91
N VAL A 34 -1.98 12.77 3.09
CA VAL A 34 -2.02 12.90 1.62
C VAL A 34 -3.44 13.10 1.09
N ALA A 35 -4.44 12.51 1.73
CA ALA A 35 -5.85 12.64 1.38
C ALA A 35 -6.55 13.65 2.29
N ARG A 36 -6.29 14.95 2.08
CA ARG A 36 -6.74 16.02 3.01
C ARG A 36 -8.25 16.22 3.06
N THR A 37 -8.98 15.84 2.02
CA THR A 37 -10.45 15.92 1.96
C THR A 37 -11.15 14.69 2.55
N LEU A 38 -10.41 13.61 2.83
CA LEU A 38 -10.95 12.36 3.35
C LEU A 38 -11.26 12.45 4.85
N SER A 39 -12.52 12.22 5.22
CA SER A 39 -12.93 12.05 6.62
C SER A 39 -12.65 10.65 7.16
N LEU A 40 -12.54 10.53 8.49
CA LEU A 40 -12.39 9.22 9.15
C LEU A 40 -13.60 8.31 8.88
N GLU A 41 -14.81 8.87 8.75
CA GLU A 41 -16.02 8.10 8.48
C GLU A 41 -16.02 7.48 7.08
N GLU A 42 -15.63 8.26 6.06
CA GLU A 42 -15.47 7.77 4.70
C GLU A 42 -14.37 6.71 4.60
N TRP A 43 -13.26 6.89 5.32
CA TRP A 43 -12.21 5.88 5.43
C TRP A 43 -12.71 4.58 6.06
N LYS A 44 -13.47 4.66 7.17
CA LYS A 44 -14.08 3.49 7.81
C LYS A 44 -15.04 2.77 6.89
N ARG A 45 -15.89 3.50 6.17
CA ARG A 45 -16.81 2.96 5.17
C ARG A 45 -16.06 2.26 4.04
N PHE A 46 -14.98 2.86 3.56
CA PHE A 46 -14.10 2.25 2.57
C PHE A 46 -13.48 0.93 3.07
N CYS A 47 -12.94 0.93 4.30
CA CYS A 47 -12.34 -0.27 4.89
C CYS A 47 -13.35 -1.39 5.15
N ALA A 48 -14.58 -1.07 5.54
CA ALA A 48 -15.64 -2.05 5.71
C ALA A 48 -16.02 -2.71 4.37
N ALA A 49 -16.03 -1.95 3.27
CA ALA A 49 -16.43 -2.46 1.96
C ALA A 49 -15.41 -3.45 1.32
N ILE A 50 -14.15 -3.45 1.78
CA ILE A 50 -13.08 -4.29 1.24
C ILE A 50 -12.90 -5.63 1.98
N ASP A 51 -13.35 -5.73 3.23
CA ASP A 51 -13.08 -6.90 4.11
C ASP A 51 -13.92 -8.13 3.72
N ASP A 52 -15.10 -7.89 3.14
CA ASP A 52 -16.11 -8.93 2.87
C ASP A 52 -15.85 -9.78 1.60
N LYS A 53 -14.74 -9.60 0.88
CA LYS A 53 -14.60 -10.18 -0.48
C LYS A 53 -13.27 -10.91 -0.76
N PRO A 54 -13.31 -12.04 -1.49
CA PRO A 54 -12.11 -12.78 -1.88
C PRO A 54 -11.20 -11.95 -2.78
N TRP A 55 -9.92 -12.33 -2.83
CA TRP A 55 -8.91 -11.61 -3.61
C TRP A 55 -9.17 -11.77 -5.11
N GLY A 56 -9.86 -10.79 -5.71
CA GLY A 56 -10.13 -10.73 -7.14
C GLY A 56 -10.96 -9.48 -7.49
N GLY A 57 -10.31 -8.46 -8.06
CA GLY A 57 -10.93 -7.20 -8.50
C GLY A 57 -11.25 -6.18 -7.40
N GLN A 58 -11.29 -6.58 -6.13
CA GLN A 58 -11.52 -5.67 -5.01
C GLN A 58 -10.23 -5.02 -4.51
N ARG A 59 -10.38 -3.82 -3.95
CA ARG A 59 -9.29 -3.11 -3.29
C ARG A 59 -8.90 -3.81 -2.01
N ARG A 60 -7.63 -3.67 -1.64
CA ARG A 60 -7.06 -4.11 -0.37
C ARG A 60 -6.17 -3.01 0.18
N VAL A 61 -6.04 -3.02 1.49
CA VAL A 61 -5.17 -2.09 2.22
C VAL A 61 -4.09 -2.92 2.91
N TRP A 62 -2.84 -2.47 2.77
CA TRP A 62 -1.69 -3.00 3.48
C TRP A 62 -1.09 -1.90 4.34
N ILE A 63 -0.66 -2.28 5.54
CA ILE A 63 -0.05 -1.38 6.51
C ILE A 63 1.36 -1.83 6.83
N ALA A 64 2.27 -0.88 6.98
CA ALA A 64 3.60 -1.10 7.54
C ALA A 64 3.59 -0.70 9.02
N LYS A 65 3.91 -1.63 9.91
CA LYS A 65 3.92 -1.44 11.37
C LYS A 65 5.31 -1.64 11.93
N THR A 66 5.67 -0.83 12.91
CA THR A 66 6.82 -1.10 13.80
C THR A 66 6.53 -2.29 14.71
N GLU A 67 7.55 -2.83 15.39
CA GLU A 67 7.37 -3.86 16.43
C GLU A 67 6.41 -3.43 17.55
N ALA A 68 6.37 -2.12 17.86
CA ALA A 68 5.45 -1.54 18.83
C ALA A 68 4.00 -1.41 18.29
N GLY A 69 3.70 -1.91 17.09
CA GLY A 69 2.37 -1.86 16.48
C GLY A 69 1.99 -0.49 15.88
N ILE A 70 2.92 0.47 15.86
CA ILE A 70 2.66 1.80 15.28
C ILE A 70 2.63 1.70 13.76
N VAL A 71 1.51 2.08 13.14
CA VAL A 71 1.35 2.18 11.68
C VAL A 71 2.17 3.37 11.17
N ARG A 72 3.05 3.11 10.20
CA ARG A 72 3.96 4.09 9.61
C ARG A 72 3.84 4.22 8.10
N GLY A 73 3.14 3.31 7.44
CA GLY A 73 2.89 3.38 6.02
C GLY A 73 1.60 2.67 5.65
N VAL A 74 0.97 3.13 4.57
CA VAL A 74 -0.26 2.59 4.04
C VAL A 74 -0.14 2.49 2.52
N ALA A 75 -0.55 1.34 1.98
CA ALA A 75 -0.76 1.15 0.56
C ALA A 75 -2.18 0.65 0.32
N VAL A 76 -2.87 1.22 -0.66
CA VAL A 76 -4.18 0.75 -1.14
C VAL A 76 -4.02 0.31 -2.57
N GLY A 77 -4.53 -0.87 -2.92
CA GLY A 77 -4.41 -1.36 -4.28
C GLY A 77 -5.34 -2.50 -4.65
N ARG A 78 -5.36 -2.84 -5.94
CA ARG A 78 -6.18 -3.93 -6.50
C ARG A 78 -5.45 -4.61 -7.65
N LEU A 79 -5.89 -5.81 -8.01
CA LEU A 79 -5.49 -6.43 -9.27
C LEU A 79 -6.29 -5.83 -10.41
N GLU A 80 -5.62 -5.42 -11.48
CA GLU A 80 -6.19 -4.76 -12.65
C GLU A 80 -5.72 -5.41 -13.94
N LYS A 81 -6.55 -5.37 -15.00
CA LYS A 81 -6.12 -5.73 -16.35
C LYS A 81 -5.57 -4.50 -17.05
N HIS A 82 -4.36 -4.62 -17.58
CA HIS A 82 -3.64 -3.58 -18.30
C HIS A 82 -3.30 -4.08 -19.69
N ASP A 83 -3.51 -3.24 -20.71
CA ASP A 83 -3.38 -3.64 -22.12
C ASP A 83 -1.97 -4.12 -22.47
N VAL A 84 -0.94 -3.42 -22.00
CA VAL A 84 0.47 -3.78 -22.23
C VAL A 84 0.96 -4.87 -21.26
N PHE A 85 0.79 -4.66 -19.95
CA PHE A 85 1.39 -5.49 -18.91
C PHE A 85 0.53 -6.66 -18.46
N GLY A 86 -0.65 -6.89 -19.05
CA GLY A 86 -1.56 -7.95 -18.64
C GLY A 86 -2.11 -7.69 -17.24
N THR A 87 -2.10 -8.69 -16.36
CA THR A 87 -2.50 -8.44 -14.96
C THR A 87 -1.42 -7.61 -14.25
N ILE A 88 -1.82 -6.53 -13.59
CA ILE A 88 -0.94 -5.68 -12.77
C ILE A 88 -1.50 -5.54 -11.35
N LEU A 89 -0.63 -5.19 -10.41
CA LEU A 89 -1.04 -4.69 -9.10
C LEU A 89 -1.09 -3.16 -9.17
N ASP A 90 -2.28 -2.58 -9.16
CA ASP A 90 -2.50 -1.15 -9.25
C ASP A 90 -2.61 -0.53 -7.85
N ILE A 91 -1.74 0.43 -7.55
CA ILE A 91 -1.56 1.05 -6.23
C ILE A 91 -1.85 2.56 -6.35
N PRO A 92 -3.12 2.97 -6.25
CA PRO A 92 -3.50 4.38 -6.32
C PRO A 92 -3.15 5.21 -5.08
N LEU A 93 -2.95 4.56 -3.92
CA LEU A 93 -2.50 5.23 -2.71
C LEU A 93 -1.29 4.51 -2.14
N PHE A 94 -0.21 5.27 -1.97
CA PHE A 94 1.00 4.84 -1.30
C PHE A 94 1.52 6.01 -0.48
N THR A 95 1.57 5.86 0.84
CA THR A 95 2.02 6.93 1.73
C THR A 95 2.80 6.40 2.92
N THR A 96 3.74 7.19 3.40
CA THR A 96 4.52 6.95 4.60
C THR A 96 4.38 8.15 5.54
N ALA A 97 4.39 7.88 6.84
CA ALA A 97 4.42 8.89 7.89
C ALA A 97 5.51 8.50 8.90
N SER A 98 6.78 8.69 8.51
CA SER A 98 7.93 8.46 9.37
C SER A 98 8.91 9.63 9.27
N ALA A 99 8.89 10.51 10.28
CA ALA A 99 9.83 11.63 10.38
C ALA A 99 11.32 11.20 10.45
N ALA A 100 11.59 9.93 10.74
CA ALA A 100 12.94 9.40 10.93
C ALA A 100 13.41 8.42 9.84
N ASP A 101 12.48 7.72 9.16
CA ASP A 101 12.83 6.65 8.21
C ASP A 101 11.70 6.36 7.19
N ASP A 102 11.32 7.35 6.40
CA ASP A 102 10.35 7.13 5.30
C ASP A 102 10.87 6.11 4.27
N ARG A 103 12.19 6.06 4.05
CA ARG A 103 12.81 5.13 3.09
C ARG A 103 12.65 3.67 3.53
N GLY A 104 12.88 3.35 4.80
CA GLY A 104 12.73 2.00 5.34
C GLY A 104 11.28 1.52 5.29
N VAL A 105 10.33 2.40 5.62
CA VAL A 105 8.89 2.10 5.49
C VAL A 105 8.52 1.83 4.04
N ALA A 106 8.89 2.73 3.13
CA ALA A 106 8.60 2.59 1.71
C ALA A 106 9.21 1.30 1.14
N ARG A 107 10.47 0.99 1.51
CA ARG A 107 11.15 -0.24 1.10
C ARG A 107 10.40 -1.48 1.57
N ALA A 108 9.97 -1.52 2.83
CA ALA A 108 9.22 -2.65 3.37
C ALA A 108 7.90 -2.88 2.63
N LEU A 109 7.14 -1.80 2.35
CA LEU A 109 5.92 -1.87 1.55
C LEU A 109 6.20 -2.36 0.12
N ILE A 110 7.19 -1.77 -0.57
CA ILE A 110 7.53 -2.14 -1.95
C ILE A 110 7.97 -3.61 -2.03
N ASP A 111 8.82 -4.07 -1.11
CA ASP A 111 9.26 -5.47 -1.08
C ASP A 111 8.06 -6.42 -0.89
N TYR A 112 7.15 -6.09 0.05
CA TYR A 112 5.95 -6.90 0.30
C TYR A 112 5.03 -6.94 -0.91
N LEU A 113 4.71 -5.76 -1.49
CA LEU A 113 3.86 -5.65 -2.66
C LEU A 113 4.48 -6.34 -3.88
N SER A 114 5.81 -6.35 -4.01
CA SER A 114 6.51 -7.10 -5.07
C SER A 114 6.35 -8.60 -4.91
N CYS A 115 6.45 -9.13 -3.70
CA CYS A 115 6.15 -10.55 -3.44
C CYS A 115 4.69 -10.88 -3.76
N LEU A 116 3.76 -10.02 -3.34
CA LEU A 116 2.33 -10.16 -3.61
C LEU A 116 2.03 -10.17 -5.11
N ALA A 117 2.61 -9.22 -5.87
CA ALA A 117 2.44 -9.10 -7.30
C ALA A 117 2.95 -10.35 -8.03
N ARG A 118 4.14 -10.87 -7.66
CA ARG A 118 4.67 -12.12 -8.22
C ARG A 118 3.76 -13.32 -7.93
N ALA A 119 3.27 -13.44 -6.69
CA ALA A 119 2.35 -14.50 -6.30
C ALA A 119 1.02 -14.44 -7.09
N ALA A 120 0.58 -13.23 -7.45
CA ALA A 120 -0.59 -13.00 -8.27
C ALA A 120 -0.30 -13.05 -9.79
N THR A 121 0.89 -13.47 -10.22
CA THR A 121 1.34 -13.50 -11.63
C THR A 121 1.29 -12.14 -12.33
N CYS A 122 1.37 -11.05 -11.57
CA CYS A 122 1.47 -9.71 -12.12
C CYS A 122 2.86 -9.50 -12.74
N ARG A 123 2.91 -8.86 -13.91
CA ARG A 123 4.18 -8.48 -14.54
C ARG A 123 4.76 -7.18 -14.01
N SER A 124 3.95 -6.42 -13.27
CA SER A 124 4.33 -5.12 -12.75
C SER A 124 3.38 -4.62 -11.66
N ILE A 125 3.85 -3.62 -10.94
CA ILE A 125 3.08 -2.79 -10.02
C ILE A 125 3.01 -1.38 -10.61
N ARG A 126 1.83 -0.75 -10.61
CA ARG A 126 1.67 0.66 -10.97
C ARG A 126 1.42 1.47 -9.72
N PHE A 127 2.28 2.46 -9.45
CA PHE A 127 2.08 3.42 -8.37
C PHE A 127 1.57 4.73 -8.95
N TRP A 128 0.42 5.21 -8.51
CA TRP A 128 -0.09 6.50 -9.00
C TRP A 128 0.75 7.63 -8.44
N THR A 129 1.03 8.64 -9.26
CA THR A 129 1.62 9.89 -8.77
C THR A 129 0.61 10.56 -7.85
N ILE A 130 1.03 10.95 -6.64
CA ILE A 130 0.17 11.57 -5.64
C ILE A 130 -0.23 12.96 -6.14
N LEU A 131 -1.46 13.08 -6.66
CA LEU A 131 -2.15 14.34 -6.81
C LEU A 131 -3.12 14.48 -5.62
N GLY A 132 -3.38 15.71 -5.17
CA GLY A 132 -4.18 15.98 -3.97
C GLY A 132 -5.62 15.46 -4.05
N ASP A 133 -6.10 15.15 -5.25
CA ASP A 133 -7.40 14.59 -5.58
C ASP A 133 -7.39 13.06 -5.72
N ASN A 134 -6.26 12.37 -5.52
CA ASN A 134 -6.17 10.91 -5.71
C ASN A 134 -7.22 10.13 -4.92
N TRP A 135 -7.64 10.61 -3.74
CA TRP A 135 -8.74 9.98 -3.01
C TRP A 135 -10.07 10.07 -3.74
N GLU A 136 -10.41 11.23 -4.30
CA GLU A 136 -11.62 11.45 -5.09
C GLU A 136 -11.56 10.61 -6.37
N ARG A 137 -10.39 10.56 -7.04
CA ARG A 137 -10.16 9.69 -8.20
C ARG A 137 -10.23 8.19 -7.86
N MET A 138 -9.83 7.81 -6.65
CA MET A 138 -10.05 6.46 -6.15
C MET A 138 -11.53 6.21 -5.88
N ALA A 139 -12.28 7.17 -5.33
CA ALA A 139 -13.70 7.00 -5.08
C ALA A 139 -14.50 6.85 -6.39
N VAL A 140 -14.07 7.54 -7.46
CA VAL A 140 -14.70 7.48 -8.79
C VAL A 140 -14.13 6.32 -9.61
N SER A 141 -14.92 5.25 -9.80
CA SER A 141 -14.49 4.03 -10.49
C SER A 141 -14.06 4.20 -11.95
N GLU A 142 -14.39 5.33 -12.59
CA GLU A 142 -14.26 5.54 -14.05
C GLU A 142 -12.89 6.09 -14.49
N GLU A 143 -12.12 6.75 -13.62
CA GLU A 143 -10.82 7.33 -14.01
C GLU A 143 -9.66 6.33 -14.03
N ILE A 144 -9.88 5.12 -13.51
CA ILE A 144 -8.86 4.08 -13.30
C ILE A 144 -8.38 3.45 -14.63
N GLY A 145 -9.12 3.68 -15.72
CA GLY A 145 -8.77 3.22 -17.08
C GLY A 145 -7.68 4.04 -17.77
N ARG A 146 -7.17 5.11 -17.17
CA ARG A 146 -6.07 5.89 -17.76
C ARG A 146 -4.72 5.26 -17.43
N SER A 147 -4.07 4.69 -18.45
CA SER A 147 -2.76 4.05 -18.39
C SER A 147 -1.60 5.03 -18.18
N ASP A 148 -1.85 6.34 -18.24
CA ASP A 148 -0.84 7.40 -18.22
C ASP A 148 -0.61 8.06 -16.85
N ILE A 149 -1.28 7.60 -15.80
CA ILE A 149 -1.09 8.11 -14.44
C ILE A 149 -0.32 7.09 -13.61
N GLY A 150 0.97 7.35 -13.38
CA GLY A 150 1.78 6.60 -12.43
C GLY A 150 3.12 6.09 -12.97
N VAL A 151 3.90 5.49 -12.07
CA VAL A 151 5.20 4.88 -12.35
C VAL A 151 5.07 3.36 -12.31
N GLN A 152 5.62 2.70 -13.33
CA GLN A 152 5.66 1.24 -13.44
C GLN A 152 6.88 0.67 -12.72
N LEU A 153 6.69 -0.26 -11.80
CA LEU A 153 7.73 -1.11 -11.24
C LEU A 153 7.58 -2.52 -11.82
N LEU A 154 8.59 -2.99 -12.55
CA LEU A 154 8.64 -4.38 -13.01
C LEU A 154 9.02 -5.29 -11.84
N VAL A 155 8.34 -6.43 -11.72
CA VAL A 155 8.50 -7.37 -10.60
C VAL A 155 8.93 -8.75 -11.07
#